data_AF-A0A1D2RYY5-F1
#
_entry.id   AF-A0A1D2RYY5-F1
#
_cell.length_a   1.000
_cell.length_b   1.000
_cell.length_c   1.000
_cell.angle_alpha   90.00
_cell.angle_beta   90.00
_cell.angle_gamma   90.00
#
_symmetry.space_group_name_H-M   'P 1'
#
loop_
_entity.id
_entity.type
_entity.pdbx_description
1 polymer ?
#
loop_
_entity_poly.entity_id
_entity_poly.type
_entity_poly.pdbx_seq_one_letter_code
_entity_poly.pdbx_strand_id
1 'polypeptide(L)'
;MQLGTVLKAAVVMVAAFFAIESVRTHYAPSAGRVATLSAQAALQVPAQGPTDKAAFAFKGFQIQPMARFAIDARVLSREDYYLGKEAELAPLDLALGWKRMADPAVLRQLDISQGRRWYFYRWQGEPPIPLQEIVESSANMHLIAANASVEKTLRKARTGSLVRLTGHLVNVSDASGWRWTSSLTRADSGANACELVFVETAQVAD
;
A
#
# COMPACT_ATOMS: atom_id res chain seq x y z
N MET A 1 54.86 -25.63 -15.56
CA MET A 1 53.54 -25.92 -14.92
C MET A 1 53.01 -27.21 -15.50
N GLN A 2 52.68 -28.19 -14.65
CA GLN A 2 52.19 -29.49 -15.10
C GLN A 2 50.76 -29.35 -15.66
N LEU A 3 50.52 -29.98 -16.81
CA LEU A 3 49.24 -29.94 -17.56
C LEU A 3 48.01 -30.25 -16.67
N GLY A 4 48.19 -31.10 -15.66
CA GLY A 4 47.15 -31.45 -14.69
C GLY A 4 46.71 -30.31 -13.76
N THR A 5 47.56 -29.31 -13.50
CA THR A 5 47.21 -28.15 -12.65
C THR A 5 46.33 -27.16 -13.42
N VAL A 6 46.60 -26.99 -14.72
CA VAL A 6 45.82 -26.12 -15.62
C VAL A 6 44.41 -26.67 -15.82
N LEU A 7 44.29 -28.00 -16.00
CA LEU A 7 43.00 -28.66 -16.17
C LEU A 7 42.11 -28.55 -14.92
N LYS A 8 42.70 -28.73 -13.72
CA LYS A 8 41.97 -28.58 -12.45
C LYS A 8 41.50 -27.13 -12.23
N ALA A 9 42.32 -26.14 -12.55
CA ALA A 9 41.94 -24.73 -12.44
C ALA A 9 40.79 -24.36 -13.41
N ALA A 10 40.81 -24.89 -14.63
CA ALA A 10 39.75 -24.68 -15.61
C ALA A 10 38.40 -25.27 -15.15
N VAL A 11 38.40 -26.48 -14.59
CA VAL A 11 37.18 -27.12 -14.06
C VAL A 11 36.59 -26.34 -12.89
N VAL A 12 37.43 -25.85 -11.97
CA VAL A 12 36.98 -25.02 -10.84
C VAL A 12 36.38 -23.69 -11.31
N MET A 13 36.97 -23.03 -12.30
CA MET A 13 36.42 -21.79 -12.85
C MET A 13 35.08 -22.01 -13.56
N VAL A 14 34.92 -23.12 -14.29
CA VAL A 14 33.65 -23.48 -14.93
C VAL A 14 32.58 -23.79 -13.88
N ALA A 15 32.90 -24.55 -12.83
CA ALA A 15 31.98 -24.82 -11.73
C ALA A 15 31.58 -23.54 -10.97
N ALA A 16 32.54 -22.64 -10.74
CA ALA A 16 32.27 -21.34 -10.14
C ALA A 16 31.40 -20.46 -11.04
N PHE A 17 31.62 -20.47 -12.36
CA PHE A 17 30.78 -19.77 -13.33
C PHE A 17 29.34 -20.29 -13.30
N PHE A 18 29.13 -21.61 -13.32
CA PHE A 18 27.79 -22.19 -13.22
C PHE A 18 27.12 -21.97 -11.85
N ALA A 19 27.88 -21.90 -10.75
CA ALA A 19 27.36 -21.55 -9.44
C ALA A 19 26.98 -20.06 -9.32
N ILE A 20 27.77 -19.17 -9.92
CA ILE A 20 27.46 -17.73 -9.98
C ILE A 20 26.24 -17.49 -10.88
N GLU A 21 26.16 -18.17 -12.03
CA GLU A 21 25.03 -18.05 -12.93
C GLU A 21 23.76 -18.72 -12.37
N SER A 22 23.87 -19.79 -11.58
CA SER A 22 22.72 -20.38 -10.87
C SER A 22 22.20 -19.46 -9.76
N VAL A 23 23.08 -18.80 -9.01
CA VAL A 23 22.67 -17.77 -8.04
C VAL A 23 22.06 -16.55 -8.75
N ARG A 24 22.60 -16.14 -9.90
CA ARG A 24 22.07 -15.01 -10.70
C ARG A 24 20.72 -15.32 -11.33
N THR A 25 20.48 -16.56 -11.76
CA THR A 25 19.18 -17.02 -12.26
C THR A 25 18.15 -17.23 -11.16
N HIS A 26 18.58 -17.53 -9.93
CA HIS A 26 17.72 -17.57 -8.75
C HIS A 26 17.46 -16.20 -8.09
N TYR A 27 18.31 -15.19 -8.35
CA TYR A 27 18.14 -13.80 -7.88
C TYR A 27 17.79 -12.79 -8.96
N ALA A 28 17.56 -13.22 -10.19
CA ALA A 28 16.84 -12.39 -11.15
C ALA A 28 15.43 -12.23 -10.60
N PRO A 29 15.01 -11.02 -10.17
CA PRO A 29 13.62 -10.83 -9.84
C PRO A 29 12.86 -11.20 -11.09
N SER A 30 11.96 -12.18 -10.97
CA SER A 30 10.99 -12.45 -12.00
C SER A 30 10.35 -11.10 -12.28
N ALA A 31 10.72 -10.49 -13.41
CA ALA A 31 10.00 -9.40 -14.04
C ALA A 31 8.68 -10.00 -14.53
N GLY A 32 7.88 -10.49 -13.59
CA GLY A 32 6.50 -10.85 -13.78
C GLY A 32 5.86 -9.57 -14.27
N ARG A 33 5.38 -9.64 -15.51
CA ARG A 33 4.55 -8.65 -16.21
C ARG A 33 4.16 -7.52 -15.26
N VAL A 34 4.82 -6.38 -15.39
CA VAL A 34 4.28 -5.13 -14.87
C VAL A 34 2.93 -5.01 -15.57
N ALA A 35 1.87 -5.44 -14.89
CA ALA A 35 0.53 -5.14 -15.30
C ALA A 35 0.48 -3.61 -15.19
N THR A 36 0.71 -2.94 -16.31
CA THR A 36 0.37 -1.53 -16.48
C THR A 36 -0.98 -1.38 -15.82
N LEU A 37 -1.04 -0.53 -14.80
CA LEU A 37 -2.31 -0.08 -14.23
C LEU A 37 -3.06 0.53 -15.39
N SER A 38 -3.86 -0.28 -16.11
CA SER A 38 -4.72 0.26 -17.13
C SER A 38 -5.74 1.09 -16.37
N ALA A 39 -5.95 2.33 -16.83
CA ALA A 39 -6.96 3.22 -16.27
C ALA A 39 -8.39 2.64 -16.28
N GLN A 40 -8.57 1.42 -16.80
CA GLN A 40 -9.82 0.73 -17.06
C GLN A 40 -9.89 -0.68 -16.43
N ALA A 41 -8.86 -1.15 -15.71
CA ALA A 41 -9.07 -2.23 -14.75
C ALA A 41 -9.92 -1.63 -13.64
N ALA A 42 -11.24 -1.65 -13.86
CA ALA A 42 -12.22 -0.89 -13.12
C ALA A 42 -11.91 -0.99 -11.62
N LEU A 43 -11.60 0.14 -10.99
CA LEU A 43 -11.16 0.26 -9.61
C LEU A 43 -12.27 -0.32 -8.73
N GLN A 44 -12.18 -1.62 -8.45
CA GLN A 44 -13.24 -2.39 -7.79
C GLN A 44 -13.21 -2.12 -6.30
N VAL A 45 -14.19 -2.69 -5.59
CA VAL A 45 -14.14 -2.76 -4.12
C VAL A 45 -12.80 -3.37 -3.68
N PRO A 46 -12.13 -2.80 -2.66
CA PRO A 46 -10.93 -3.37 -2.10
C PRO A 46 -11.14 -4.84 -1.73
N ALA A 47 -10.21 -5.70 -2.14
CA ALA A 47 -10.23 -7.11 -1.77
C ALA A 47 -9.74 -7.26 -0.32
N GLN A 48 -10.59 -7.87 0.50
CA GLN A 48 -10.30 -8.19 1.89
C GLN A 48 -10.55 -9.68 2.13
N GLY A 49 -9.65 -10.35 2.85
CA GLY A 49 -9.77 -11.78 3.12
C GLY A 49 -9.04 -12.22 4.38
N PRO A 50 -9.24 -13.49 4.82
CA PRO A 50 -8.56 -14.01 6.00
C PRO A 50 -7.03 -13.94 5.84
N THR A 51 -6.33 -13.72 6.96
CA THR A 51 -4.88 -13.78 7.03
C THR A 51 -4.44 -14.77 8.10
N ASP A 52 -3.41 -15.53 7.77
CA ASP A 52 -2.66 -16.45 8.63
C ASP A 52 -1.34 -15.84 9.09
N LYS A 53 -1.06 -14.58 8.71
CA LYS A 53 0.18 -13.90 9.04
C LYS A 53 0.24 -13.64 10.55
N ALA A 54 1.24 -14.24 11.20
CA ALA A 54 1.50 -14.05 12.62
C ALA A 54 1.84 -12.58 12.95
N ALA A 55 1.59 -12.18 14.20
CA ALA A 55 2.02 -10.90 14.70
C ALA A 55 3.55 -10.78 14.69
N PHE A 56 4.06 -9.57 14.45
CA PHE A 56 5.50 -9.33 14.34
C PHE A 56 5.87 -7.95 14.89
N ALA A 57 7.12 -7.83 15.35
CA ALA A 57 7.67 -6.57 15.78
C ALA A 57 8.09 -5.72 14.56
N PHE A 58 7.78 -4.43 14.58
CA PHE A 58 8.15 -3.48 13.54
C PHE A 58 8.36 -2.08 14.13
N LYS A 59 9.55 -1.51 13.95
CA LYS A 59 9.91 -0.16 14.44
C LYS A 59 9.59 0.08 15.94
N GLY A 60 9.74 -0.93 16.79
CA GLY A 60 9.43 -0.82 18.23
C GLY A 60 7.95 -1.04 18.59
N PHE A 61 7.11 -1.35 17.61
CA PHE A 61 5.70 -1.68 17.78
C PHE A 61 5.44 -3.17 17.52
N GLN A 62 4.32 -3.66 18.03
CA GLN A 62 3.76 -4.97 17.67
C GLN A 62 2.66 -4.78 16.63
N ILE A 63 2.85 -5.38 15.46
CA ILE A 63 1.88 -5.38 14.36
C ILE A 63 1.11 -6.69 14.40
N GLN A 64 -0.21 -6.61 14.47
CA GLN A 64 -1.13 -7.73 14.38
C GLN A 64 -1.90 -7.65 13.05
N PRO A 65 -1.57 -8.50 12.06
CA PRO A 65 -2.40 -8.67 10.87
C PRO A 65 -3.80 -9.15 11.21
N MET A 66 -4.79 -8.50 10.60
CA MET A 66 -6.22 -8.78 10.80
C MET A 66 -6.89 -9.33 9.53
N ALA A 67 -6.48 -8.83 8.36
CA ALA A 67 -6.97 -9.30 7.07
C ALA A 67 -5.93 -9.05 5.97
N ARG A 68 -5.90 -9.91 4.95
CA ARG A 68 -5.22 -9.60 3.68
C ARG A 68 -5.98 -8.46 3.01
N PHE A 69 -5.25 -7.55 2.39
CA PHE A 69 -5.80 -6.35 1.78
C PHE A 69 -5.16 -6.08 0.42
N ALA A 70 -5.99 -5.77 -0.58
CA ALA A 70 -5.54 -5.26 -1.86
C ALA A 70 -6.52 -4.23 -2.41
N ILE A 71 -6.01 -3.16 -3.00
CA ILE A 71 -6.82 -2.10 -3.58
C ILE A 71 -6.16 -1.55 -4.85
N ASP A 72 -6.99 -1.31 -5.85
CA ASP A 72 -6.70 -0.40 -6.94
C ASP A 72 -7.59 0.82 -6.75
N ALA A 73 -7.02 2.02 -6.61
CA ALA A 73 -7.78 3.23 -6.33
C ALA A 73 -7.16 4.48 -6.97
N ARG A 74 -7.96 5.55 -7.04
CA ARG A 74 -7.48 6.91 -7.30
C ARG A 74 -7.21 7.61 -5.98
N VAL A 75 -6.12 8.37 -5.92
CA VAL A 75 -5.81 9.27 -4.81
C VAL A 75 -6.68 10.51 -4.93
N LEU A 76 -7.53 10.73 -3.93
CA LEU A 76 -8.44 11.87 -3.83
C LEU A 76 -7.75 13.06 -3.16
N SER A 77 -6.95 12.76 -2.15
CA SER A 77 -6.14 13.71 -1.39
C SER A 77 -4.97 12.95 -0.76
N ARG A 78 -3.94 13.70 -0.38
CA ARG A 78 -2.83 13.22 0.45
C ARG A 78 -2.56 14.20 1.58
N GLU A 79 -2.23 13.66 2.75
CA GLU A 79 -1.71 14.42 3.90
C GLU A 79 -0.45 13.74 4.45
N ASP A 80 0.61 14.52 4.67
CA ASP A 80 1.87 14.04 5.24
C ASP A 80 1.99 14.47 6.72
N TYR A 81 2.44 13.56 7.57
CA TYR A 81 2.57 13.79 9.01
C TYR A 81 4.01 13.62 9.46
N TYR A 82 4.48 14.54 10.31
CA TYR A 82 5.86 14.58 10.78
C TYR A 82 6.00 14.50 12.30
N LEU A 83 4.89 14.62 13.03
CA LEU A 83 4.84 14.66 14.48
C LEU A 83 3.85 13.64 15.02
N GLY A 84 4.15 13.11 16.21
CA GLY A 84 3.31 12.13 16.90
C GLY A 84 3.71 10.68 16.62
N LYS A 85 3.33 9.80 17.55
CA LYS A 85 3.68 8.37 17.52
C LYS A 85 3.14 7.67 16.27
N GLU A 86 1.95 8.06 15.83
CA GLU A 86 1.34 7.60 14.59
C GLU A 86 2.20 7.92 13.36
N ALA A 87 2.87 9.08 13.33
CA ALA A 87 3.67 9.52 12.19
C ALA A 87 4.97 8.74 12.03
N GLU A 88 5.52 8.19 13.12
CA GLU A 88 6.71 7.32 13.09
C GLU A 88 6.44 6.01 12.32
N LEU A 89 5.19 5.53 12.37
CA LEU A 89 4.71 4.33 11.68
C LEU A 89 4.14 4.63 10.30
N ALA A 90 3.17 5.54 10.24
CA ALA A 90 2.43 5.93 9.05
C ALA A 90 2.65 7.44 8.79
N PRO A 91 3.72 7.80 8.06
CA PRO A 91 4.08 9.21 7.83
C PRO A 91 3.20 9.89 6.78
N LEU A 92 2.29 9.16 6.12
CA LEU A 92 1.34 9.72 5.17
C LEU A 92 0.02 8.97 5.22
N ASP A 93 -1.05 9.71 4.97
CA ASP A 93 -2.40 9.20 4.76
C ASP A 93 -2.83 9.50 3.33
N LEU A 94 -3.53 8.55 2.71
CA LEU A 94 -4.18 8.77 1.41
C LEU A 94 -5.69 8.67 1.57
N ALA A 95 -6.40 9.70 1.13
CA ALA A 95 -7.82 9.55 0.81
C ALA A 95 -7.90 8.84 -0.54
N LEU A 96 -8.50 7.66 -0.58
CA LEU A 96 -8.58 6.81 -1.75
C LEU A 96 -10.03 6.63 -2.18
N GLY A 97 -10.27 6.67 -3.48
CA GLY A 97 -11.57 6.42 -4.09
C GLY A 97 -11.49 5.31 -5.13
N TRP A 98 -12.53 4.48 -5.17
CA TRP A 98 -12.75 3.42 -6.15
C TRP A 98 -14.16 3.56 -6.74
N LYS A 99 -14.57 2.70 -7.68
CA LYS A 99 -15.83 2.86 -8.45
C LYS A 99 -15.98 4.30 -8.97
N ARG A 100 -17.13 4.96 -8.73
CA ARG A 100 -17.40 6.33 -9.18
C ARG A 100 -16.62 7.39 -8.41
N MET A 101 -16.18 7.10 -7.19
CA MET A 101 -15.24 7.98 -6.48
C MET A 101 -13.83 7.95 -7.08
N ALA A 102 -13.57 7.15 -8.11
CA ALA A 102 -12.37 7.27 -8.92
C ALA A 102 -12.57 7.99 -10.26
N ASP A 103 -13.78 8.43 -10.59
CA ASP A 103 -14.09 9.14 -11.82
C ASP A 103 -13.75 10.64 -11.66
N PRO A 104 -12.83 11.20 -12.46
CA PRO A 104 -12.54 12.63 -12.44
C PRO A 104 -13.76 13.53 -12.63
N ALA A 105 -14.81 13.09 -13.34
CA ALA A 105 -16.04 13.86 -13.53
C ALA A 105 -16.87 14.00 -12.25
N VAL A 106 -16.86 12.98 -11.39
CA VAL A 106 -17.46 13.03 -10.06
C VAL A 106 -16.60 13.89 -9.14
N LEU A 107 -15.28 13.66 -9.14
CA LEU A 107 -14.36 14.35 -8.23
C LEU A 107 -14.28 15.86 -8.47
N ARG A 108 -14.43 16.34 -9.70
CA ARG A 108 -14.47 17.79 -9.99
C ARG A 108 -15.65 18.52 -9.34
N GLN A 109 -16.67 17.79 -8.90
CA GLN A 109 -17.85 18.33 -8.21
C GLN A 109 -17.75 18.24 -6.68
N LEU A 110 -16.67 17.64 -6.17
CA LEU A 110 -16.39 17.51 -4.74
C LEU A 110 -15.20 18.39 -4.37
N ASP A 111 -15.32 19.11 -3.26
CA ASP A 111 -14.18 19.68 -2.57
C ASP A 111 -13.75 18.70 -1.48
N ILE A 112 -12.54 18.15 -1.63
CA ILE A 112 -11.96 17.11 -0.78
C ILE A 112 -10.72 17.67 -0.09
N SER A 113 -10.64 17.47 1.23
CA SER A 113 -9.50 17.86 2.05
C SER A 113 -9.15 16.77 3.05
N GLN A 114 -7.93 16.82 3.60
CA GLN A 114 -7.49 15.96 4.68
C GLN A 114 -6.93 16.77 5.85
N GLY A 115 -6.96 16.17 7.03
CA GLY A 115 -6.35 16.72 8.22
C GLY A 115 -6.72 15.92 9.46
N ARG A 116 -5.89 16.01 10.50
CA ARG A 116 -6.10 15.32 11.79
C ARG A 116 -6.35 13.80 11.65
N ARG A 117 -5.74 13.16 10.64
CA ARG A 117 -5.91 11.73 10.32
C ARG A 117 -7.29 11.36 9.76
N TRP A 118 -7.99 12.32 9.16
CA TRP A 118 -9.26 12.10 8.45
C TRP A 118 -9.26 12.79 7.10
N TYR A 119 -10.25 12.45 6.28
CA TYR A 119 -10.60 13.20 5.08
C TYR A 119 -12.03 13.73 5.18
N PHE A 120 -12.29 14.82 4.48
CA PHE A 120 -13.57 15.51 4.44
C PHE A 120 -13.94 15.77 2.99
N TYR A 121 -15.23 15.71 2.69
CA TYR A 121 -15.77 16.05 1.38
C TYR A 121 -17.00 16.93 1.53
N ARG A 122 -17.18 17.85 0.58
CA ARG A 122 -18.38 18.69 0.44
C ARG A 122 -18.68 18.95 -1.03
N TRP A 123 -19.89 19.36 -1.33
CA TRP A 123 -20.34 19.72 -2.68
C TRP A 123 -21.20 20.99 -2.64
N GLN A 124 -21.50 21.53 -3.81
CA GLN A 124 -22.45 22.64 -3.97
C GLN A 124 -23.72 22.13 -4.64
N GLY A 125 -24.89 22.46 -4.09
CA GLY A 125 -26.17 21.98 -4.60
C GLY A 125 -26.39 20.50 -4.28
N GLU A 126 -26.68 19.72 -5.31
CA GLU A 126 -26.93 18.27 -5.19
C GLU A 126 -25.62 17.46 -5.21
N PRO A 127 -25.57 16.33 -4.49
CA PRO A 127 -24.37 15.50 -4.50
C PRO A 127 -24.17 14.86 -5.88
N PRO A 128 -22.93 14.77 -6.39
CA PRO A 128 -22.66 14.27 -7.75
C PRO A 128 -22.97 12.77 -7.90
N ILE A 129 -23.03 12.04 -6.79
CA ILE A 129 -23.45 10.64 -6.66
C ILE A 129 -24.17 10.46 -5.31
N PRO A 130 -25.01 9.41 -5.09
CA PRO A 130 -25.66 9.18 -3.81
C PRO A 130 -24.67 9.15 -2.64
N LEU A 131 -25.01 9.76 -1.50
CA LEU A 131 -24.10 9.87 -0.35
C LEU A 131 -23.59 8.51 0.13
N GLN A 132 -24.47 7.51 0.19
CA GLN A 132 -24.09 6.15 0.58
C GLN A 132 -23.01 5.59 -0.35
N GLU A 133 -23.08 5.89 -1.64
CA GLU A 133 -22.05 5.47 -2.57
C GLU A 133 -20.73 6.20 -2.35
N ILE A 134 -20.73 7.50 -2.01
CA ILE A 134 -19.50 8.21 -1.62
C ILE A 134 -18.83 7.47 -0.46
N VAL A 135 -19.60 7.15 0.58
CA VAL A 135 -19.11 6.44 1.78
C VAL A 135 -18.56 5.04 1.43
N GLU A 136 -19.31 4.24 0.66
CA GLU A 136 -18.92 2.87 0.33
C GLU A 136 -17.84 2.77 -0.77
N SER A 137 -17.48 3.89 -1.39
CA SER A 137 -16.49 3.95 -2.46
C SER A 137 -15.31 4.86 -2.20
N SER A 138 -15.15 5.35 -0.97
CA SER A 138 -13.96 6.10 -0.58
C SER A 138 -13.62 5.97 0.90
N ALA A 139 -12.33 6.01 1.22
CA ALA A 139 -11.85 5.92 2.59
C ALA A 139 -10.50 6.64 2.78
N ASN A 140 -10.21 7.01 4.03
CA ASN A 140 -8.90 7.51 4.43
C ASN A 140 -8.06 6.37 5.01
N MET A 141 -6.93 6.08 4.37
CA MET A 141 -6.05 4.98 4.76
C MET A 141 -4.73 5.51 5.32
N HIS A 142 -4.36 5.00 6.50
CA HIS A 142 -3.08 5.23 7.15
C HIS A 142 -2.08 4.19 6.66
N LEU A 143 -1.00 4.61 5.99
CA LEU A 143 -0.12 3.67 5.29
C LEU A 143 1.19 3.45 6.04
N ILE A 144 1.36 2.24 6.58
CA ILE A 144 2.62 1.77 7.17
C ILE A 144 3.42 1.06 6.06
N ALA A 145 4.49 1.68 5.58
CA ALA A 145 5.34 1.07 4.56
C ALA A 145 6.18 -0.07 5.16
N ALA A 146 6.12 -1.28 4.56
CA ALA A 146 6.87 -2.43 5.04
C ALA A 146 8.40 -2.27 4.93
N ASN A 147 8.87 -1.42 4.02
CA ASN A 147 10.29 -1.11 3.83
C ASN A 147 10.48 0.22 3.08
N ALA A 148 11.73 0.68 2.98
CA ALA A 148 12.08 1.95 2.35
C ALA A 148 11.72 2.04 0.85
N SER A 149 11.68 0.91 0.13
CA SER A 149 11.28 0.88 -1.29
C SER A 149 9.79 1.15 -1.47
N VAL A 150 8.96 0.52 -0.63
CA VAL A 150 7.51 0.80 -0.56
C VAL A 150 7.28 2.26 -0.17
N GLU A 151 7.97 2.74 0.86
CA GLU A 151 7.84 4.13 1.30
C GLU A 151 8.17 5.12 0.19
N LYS A 152 9.30 4.92 -0.51
CA LYS A 152 9.70 5.74 -1.65
C LYS A 152 8.66 5.73 -2.77
N THR A 153 7.98 4.60 -2.98
CA THR A 153 6.93 4.49 -3.99
C THR A 153 5.66 5.23 -3.55
N LEU A 154 5.20 5.03 -2.31
CA LEU A 154 4.05 5.74 -1.75
C LEU A 154 4.25 7.26 -1.76
N ARG A 155 5.47 7.75 -1.50
CA ARG A 155 5.82 9.18 -1.55
C ARG A 155 5.65 9.81 -2.94
N LYS A 156 5.53 9.03 -4.01
CA LYS A 156 5.23 9.53 -5.35
C LYS A 156 3.75 9.81 -5.56
N ALA A 157 2.86 9.21 -4.77
CA ALA A 157 1.42 9.38 -4.89
C ALA A 157 1.04 10.84 -4.68
N ARG A 158 0.27 11.39 -5.63
CA ARG A 158 -0.28 12.74 -5.59
C ARG A 158 -1.79 12.67 -5.82
N THR A 159 -2.51 13.72 -5.48
CA THR A 159 -3.92 13.85 -5.87
C THR A 159 -4.07 13.59 -7.37
N GLY A 160 -4.98 12.69 -7.72
CA GLY A 160 -5.21 12.23 -9.09
C GLY A 160 -4.47 10.94 -9.45
N SER A 161 -3.36 10.58 -8.78
CA SER A 161 -2.63 9.35 -9.11
C SER A 161 -3.50 8.10 -9.00
N LEU A 162 -3.24 7.10 -9.84
CA LEU A 162 -3.73 5.74 -9.65
C LEU A 162 -2.73 4.96 -8.81
N VAL A 163 -3.23 4.23 -7.82
CA VAL A 163 -2.41 3.39 -6.94
C VAL A 163 -2.91 1.96 -6.94
N ARG A 164 -1.96 1.04 -6.85
CA ARG A 164 -2.21 -0.36 -6.48
C ARG A 164 -1.42 -0.68 -5.23
N LEU A 165 -2.12 -1.04 -4.17
CA LEU A 165 -1.53 -1.37 -2.88
C LEU A 165 -1.91 -2.80 -2.51
N THR A 166 -0.95 -3.56 -1.99
CA THR A 166 -1.24 -4.85 -1.35
C THR A 166 -0.54 -4.94 0.00
N GLY A 167 -1.14 -5.72 0.90
CA GLY A 167 -0.60 -5.96 2.22
C GLY A 167 -1.67 -6.45 3.18
N HIS A 168 -1.74 -5.84 4.36
CA HIS A 168 -2.63 -6.29 5.43
C HIS A 168 -3.30 -5.11 6.13
N LEU A 169 -4.58 -5.27 6.47
CA LEU A 169 -5.19 -4.46 7.53
C LEU A 169 -4.59 -4.92 8.86
N VAL A 170 -4.16 -3.98 9.70
CA VAL A 170 -3.43 -4.29 10.93
C VAL A 170 -3.98 -3.54 12.13
N ASN A 171 -3.87 -4.18 13.29
CA ASN A 171 -3.88 -3.48 14.56
C ASN A 171 -2.43 -3.30 15.02
N VAL A 172 -2.15 -2.20 15.71
CA VAL A 172 -0.83 -1.89 16.23
C VAL A 172 -0.91 -1.59 17.71
N SER A 173 0.10 -2.03 18.45
CA SER A 173 0.27 -1.69 19.86
C SER A 173 1.75 -1.52 20.21
N ASP A 174 2.04 -0.88 21.34
CA ASP A 174 3.38 -0.86 21.93
C ASP A 174 3.40 -1.38 23.38
N ALA A 175 4.59 -1.46 23.97
CA ALA A 175 4.78 -1.94 25.34
C ALA A 175 4.20 -1.00 26.41
N SER A 176 3.88 0.25 26.07
CA SER A 176 3.25 1.22 27.00
C SER A 176 1.73 1.06 27.10
N GLY A 177 1.14 0.20 26.26
CA GLY A 177 -0.30 0.01 26.18
C GLY A 177 -1.02 0.92 25.18
N TRP A 178 -0.28 1.73 24.41
CA TRP A 178 -0.85 2.50 23.29
C TRP A 178 -1.33 1.53 22.21
N ARG A 179 -2.45 1.87 21.54
CA ARG A 179 -3.07 1.05 20.50
C ARG A 179 -3.60 1.90 19.35
N TRP A 180 -3.49 1.39 18.14
CA TRP A 180 -4.11 1.93 16.94
C TRP A 180 -4.76 0.79 16.15
N THR A 181 -6.07 0.87 15.95
CA THR A 181 -6.86 -0.20 15.35
C THR A 181 -7.37 0.17 13.97
N SER A 182 -7.28 -0.75 13.02
CA SER A 182 -7.88 -0.60 11.69
C SER A 182 -9.39 -0.83 11.74
N SER A 183 -10.16 -0.08 10.95
CA SER A 183 -11.47 -0.56 10.52
C SER A 183 -11.31 -1.81 9.66
N LEU A 184 -12.26 -2.75 9.80
CA LEU A 184 -12.42 -3.93 8.95
C LEU A 184 -13.75 -3.90 8.17
N THR A 185 -14.55 -2.84 8.37
CA THR A 185 -15.88 -2.65 7.77
C THR A 185 -15.75 -1.65 6.63
N ARG A 186 -16.65 -1.73 5.62
CA ARG A 186 -16.61 -0.85 4.43
C ARG A 186 -17.71 0.22 4.41
N ALA A 187 -18.71 0.07 5.27
CA ALA A 187 -19.89 0.94 5.33
C ALA A 187 -19.89 1.85 6.56
N ASP A 188 -18.78 1.89 7.30
CA ASP A 188 -18.61 2.76 8.46
C ASP A 188 -18.12 4.16 8.05
N SER A 189 -18.54 5.14 8.83
CA SER A 189 -18.08 6.53 8.70
C SER A 189 -17.89 7.12 10.10
N GLY A 190 -17.09 8.18 10.19
CA GLY A 190 -16.78 8.84 11.46
C GLY A 190 -15.60 8.23 12.22
N ALA A 191 -15.59 8.42 13.54
CA ALA A 191 -14.49 7.96 14.39
C ALA A 191 -14.37 6.42 14.32
N ASN A 192 -13.17 5.93 14.01
CA ASN A 192 -12.81 4.51 13.81
C ASN A 192 -13.12 3.90 12.42
N ALA A 193 -13.53 4.69 11.42
CA ALA A 193 -13.77 4.18 10.07
C ALA A 193 -12.51 4.03 9.21
N CYS A 194 -11.37 4.56 9.65
CA CYS A 194 -10.15 4.58 8.85
C CYS A 194 -9.41 3.25 8.90
N GLU A 195 -8.84 2.85 7.76
CA GLU A 195 -8.03 1.66 7.65
C GLU A 195 -6.58 1.94 8.02
N LEU A 196 -5.99 1.05 8.81
CA LEU A 196 -4.55 1.03 9.07
C LEU A 196 -3.92 -0.11 8.27
N VAL A 197 -3.17 0.25 7.24
CA VAL A 197 -2.70 -0.69 6.22
C VAL A 197 -1.18 -0.85 6.33
N PHE A 198 -0.72 -2.07 6.60
CA PHE A 198 0.67 -2.45 6.43
C PHE A 198 0.92 -2.83 4.97
N VAL A 199 1.55 -1.92 4.22
CA VAL A 199 1.73 -2.00 2.78
C VAL A 199 3.00 -2.78 2.45
N GLU A 200 2.84 -3.92 1.79
CA GLU A 200 3.94 -4.79 1.36
C GLU A 200 4.36 -4.51 -0.09
N THR A 201 3.41 -4.14 -0.95
CA THR A 201 3.70 -3.68 -2.31
C THR A 201 2.89 -2.43 -2.63
N ALA A 202 3.51 -1.53 -3.39
CA ALA A 202 2.88 -0.31 -3.87
C ALA A 202 3.29 -0.06 -5.32
N GLN A 203 2.34 0.42 -6.10
CA GLN A 203 2.54 0.96 -7.45
C GLN A 203 1.80 2.29 -7.53
N VAL A 204 2.39 3.27 -8.21
CA VAL A 204 1.81 4.60 -8.43
C VAL A 204 1.97 4.93 -9.91
N ALA A 205 0.88 5.34 -10.53
CA ALA A 205 0.81 5.88 -11.88
C ALA A 205 0.10 7.25 -11.87
N ASP A 206 0.47 8.12 -12.80
CA ASP A 206 -0.14 9.44 -12.98
C ASP A 206 -1.41 9.38 -13.84
#